data_AF-A0A2V5MWI1-F1
#
_entry.id   AF-A0A2V5MWI1-F1
#
_cell.length_a   1.000
_cell.length_b   1.000
_cell.length_c   1.000
_cell.angle_alpha   90.00
_cell.angle_beta   90.00
_cell.angle_gamma   90.00
#
_symmetry.space_group_name_H-M   'P 1'
#
loop_
_entity.id
_entity.type
_entity.pdbx_description
1 polymer ?
#
loop_
_entity_poly.entity_id
_entity_poly.type
_entity_poly.pdbx_seq_one_letter_code
_entity_poly.pdbx_strand_id
1 'polypeptide(L)' 'MNANITKHKQTFSFKAPTAQSVLLVGDFTQWLKEPIALHKEVDGIWKGTAWLAPGTYHYRFLVDNEWCDDPQC' A
#
# COMPACT_ATOMS: atom_id res chain seq x y z
N MET A 1 -18.32 23.17 -12.57
CA MET A 1 -17.16 22.57 -13.27
C MET A 1 -17.00 21.18 -12.71
N ASN A 2 -17.26 20.16 -13.52
CA ASN A 2 -17.28 18.76 -13.06
C ASN A 2 -15.98 18.14 -13.56
N ALA A 3 -14.92 18.21 -12.76
CA ALA A 3 -13.69 17.51 -13.11
C ALA A 3 -13.96 16.00 -12.99
N ASN A 4 -14.01 15.29 -14.11
CA ASN A 4 -13.96 13.84 -14.11
C ASN A 4 -12.60 13.43 -13.54
N ILE A 5 -12.55 13.08 -12.24
CA ILE A 5 -11.32 12.63 -11.60
C ILE A 5 -11.07 11.18 -12.04
N THR A 6 -10.20 11.01 -13.03
CA THR A 6 -9.75 9.69 -13.45
C THR A 6 -8.74 9.16 -12.43
N LYS A 7 -9.09 8.05 -11.76
CA LYS A 7 -8.15 7.32 -10.91
C LYS A 7 -7.20 6.49 -11.77
N HIS A 8 -5.96 6.36 -11.34
CA HIS A 8 -4.99 5.44 -11.92
C HIS A 8 -4.68 4.29 -10.95
N LYS A 9 -4.25 3.17 -11.51
CA LYS A 9 -3.84 1.99 -10.76
C LYS A 9 -2.38 2.17 -10.30
N GLN A 10 -2.14 2.19 -9.00
CA GLN A 10 -0.79 2.21 -8.41
C GLN A 10 -0.52 0.87 -7.70
N THR A 11 0.58 0.23 -8.05
CA THR A 11 1.06 -0.99 -7.38
C THR A 11 2.12 -0.61 -6.35
N PHE A 12 2.02 -1.20 -5.17
CA PHE A 12 2.98 -1.06 -4.09
C PHE A 12 3.67 -2.41 -3.86
N SER A 13 4.94 -2.38 -3.49
CA SER A 13 5.72 -3.59 -3.25
C SER A 13 6.61 -3.46 -2.03
N PHE A 14 6.68 -4.51 -1.22
CA PHE A 14 7.53 -4.55 -0.04
C PHE A 14 8.25 -5.89 0.07
N LYS A 15 9.57 -5.90 0.25
CA LYS A 15 10.33 -7.16 0.36
C LYS A 15 10.41 -7.60 1.82
N ALA A 16 9.70 -8.67 2.17
CA ALA A 16 9.74 -9.27 3.50
C ALA A 16 9.53 -10.78 3.43
N PRO A 17 10.58 -11.56 3.09
CA PRO A 17 10.44 -12.99 2.86
C PRO A 17 9.99 -13.79 4.08
N THR A 18 10.24 -13.28 5.29
CA THR A 18 9.89 -13.94 6.55
C THR A 18 8.58 -13.45 7.15
N ALA A 19 8.00 -12.36 6.63
CA ALA A 19 6.75 -11.81 7.18
C ALA A 19 5.59 -12.79 7.00
N GLN A 20 4.61 -12.69 7.90
CA GLN A 20 3.36 -13.44 7.85
C GLN A 20 2.22 -12.58 7.30
N SER A 21 2.31 -11.27 7.45
CA SER A 21 1.32 -10.29 7.01
C SER A 21 1.97 -8.98 6.63
N VAL A 22 1.49 -8.36 5.55
CA VAL A 22 1.84 -7.00 5.19
C VAL A 22 0.57 -6.25 4.83
N LEU A 23 0.31 -5.13 5.49
CA LEU A 23 -0.77 -4.21 5.17
C LEU A 23 -0.20 -2.91 4.62
N LEU A 24 -0.81 -2.38 3.57
CA LEU A 24 -0.59 -1.01 3.09
C LEU A 24 -1.62 -0.10 3.76
N VAL A 25 -1.10 0.97 4.35
CA VAL A 25 -1.86 1.93 5.12
C VAL A 25 -1.48 3.33 4.67
N GLY A 26 -2.46 4.18 4.40
CA GLY A 26 -2.19 5.55 4.01
C GLY A 26 -3.44 6.41 3.90
N ASP A 27 -3.29 7.59 3.33
CA ASP A 27 -4.39 8.55 3.18
C ASP A 27 -5.59 7.95 2.44
N PHE A 28 -5.34 7.12 1.42
CA PHE A 28 -6.38 6.43 0.62
C PHE A 28 -7.05 5.25 1.33
N THR A 29 -6.51 4.76 2.44
CA THR A 29 -7.13 3.73 3.30
C THR A 29 -7.77 4.33 4.56
N GLN A 30 -7.81 5.67 4.68
CA GLN A 30 -8.12 6.36 5.93
C GLN A 30 -7.27 5.80 7.08
N TRP A 31 -5.99 5.55 6.80
CA TRP A 31 -5.07 4.86 7.68
C TRP A 31 -5.60 3.47 8.07
N LEU A 32 -5.72 3.17 9.37
CA LEU A 32 -6.07 1.83 9.88
C LEU A 32 -7.53 1.42 9.68
N LYS A 33 -8.37 2.30 9.09
CA LYS A 33 -9.80 2.02 8.94
C LYS A 33 -10.08 1.00 7.83
N GLU A 34 -9.40 1.14 6.69
CA GLU A 34 -9.61 0.29 5.50
C GLU A 34 -8.27 -0.17 4.90
N PRO A 35 -7.37 -0.81 5.69
CA PRO A 35 -6.05 -1.20 5.23
C PRO A 35 -6.12 -2.20 4.07
N ILE A 36 -5.16 -2.12 3.15
CA ILE A 36 -5.08 -3.05 2.02
C ILE A 36 -4.11 -4.17 2.38
N ALA A 37 -4.59 -5.41 2.47
CA ALA A 37 -3.71 -6.56 2.63
C ALA A 37 -2.92 -6.82 1.34
N LEU A 38 -1.60 -6.98 1.49
CA LEU A 38 -0.72 -7.36 0.38
C LEU A 38 -0.66 -8.87 0.25
N HIS A 39 -0.41 -9.33 -0.97
CA HIS A 39 -0.20 -10.75 -1.27
C HIS A 39 1.30 -11.04 -1.39
N LYS A 40 1.76 -12.09 -0.71
CA LYS A 40 3.14 -12.57 -0.79
C LYS A 40 3.34 -13.37 -2.08
N GLU A 41 4.30 -12.96 -2.88
CA GLU A 41 4.78 -13.69 -4.04
C GLU A 41 5.90 -14.70 -3.66
N VAL A 42 6.23 -15.59 -4.60
CA VAL A 42 7.17 -16.72 -4.38
C VAL A 42 8.59 -16.25 -4.00
N ASP A 43 9.00 -15.05 -4.41
CA ASP A 43 10.31 -14.45 -4.14
C ASP A 43 10.39 -13.69 -2.81
N GLY A 44 9.31 -13.70 -2.01
CA GLY A 44 9.23 -12.97 -0.75
C GLY A 44 8.91 -11.48 -0.90
N ILE A 45 8.51 -11.04 -2.10
CA ILE A 45 7.96 -9.71 -2.34
C ILE A 45 6.46 -9.74 -2.09
N TRP A 46 5.98 -8.75 -1.34
CA TRP A 46 4.57 -8.50 -1.11
C TRP A 46 4.07 -7.47 -2.09
N LYS A 47 2.92 -7.67 -2.72
CA LYS A 47 2.31 -6.71 -3.65
C LYS A 47 0.85 -6.43 -3.35
N GLY A 48 0.47 -5.17 -3.57
CA GLY A 48 -0.88 -4.67 -3.40
C GLY A 48 -1.15 -3.54 -4.38
N THR A 49 -2.43 -3.24 -4.61
CA THR A 49 -2.82 -2.19 -5.55
C THR A 49 -3.85 -1.27 -4.94
N ALA A 50 -3.69 0.05 -5.14
CA ALA A 50 -4.72 1.04 -4.88
C ALA A 50 -5.09 1.79 -6.17
N TRP A 51 -6.34 2.27 -6.23
CA TRP A 51 -6.80 3.19 -7.28
C TRP A 51 -6.79 4.62 -6.74
N LEU A 52 -5.85 5.44 -7.23
CA LEU A 52 -5.58 6.77 -6.69
C LEU A 52 -5.99 7.85 -7.68
N ALA A 53 -6.65 8.90 -7.18
CA ALA A 53 -6.81 10.14 -7.94
C ALA A 53 -5.45 10.87 -8.01
N PRO A 54 -5.23 11.79 -8.98
CA PRO A 54 -4.03 12.63 -8.97
C PRO A 54 -3.90 13.39 -7.65
N GLY A 55 -2.71 13.36 -7.06
CA GLY A 55 -2.43 13.99 -5.76
C GLY A 55 -1.21 13.38 -5.08
N THR A 56 -0.84 13.97 -3.94
CA THR A 56 0.18 13.44 -3.04
C THR A 56 -0.50 12.68 -1.90
N TYR A 57 -0.03 11.48 -1.60
CA TYR A 57 -0.56 10.63 -0.53
C TYR A 57 0.58 10.11 0.31
N HIS A 58 0.40 10.11 1.62
CA HIS A 58 1.29 9.46 2.56
C HIS A 58 0.84 8.03 2.79
N TYR A 59 1.80 7.13 2.96
CA TYR A 59 1.55 5.74 3.29
C TYR A 59 2.72 5.14 4.08
N ARG A 60 2.45 4.02 4.74
CA ARG A 60 3.41 3.14 5.42
C ARG A 60 2.93 1.70 5.27
N PHE A 61 3.83 0.76 5.58
CA PHE A 61 3.48 -0.65 5.73
C PHE A 61 3.30 -1.01 7.20
N LEU A 62 2.40 -1.94 7.48
CA LEU A 62 2.37 -2.71 8.73
C LEU A 62 2.81 -4.12 8.40
N VAL A 63 4.00 -4.48 8.86
CA VAL A 63 4.62 -5.78 8.66
C VAL A 63 4.54 -6.52 9.99
N ASP A 64 3.76 -7.59 10.05
CA ASP A 64 3.54 -8.35 11.29
C ASP A 64 3.17 -7.45 12.48
N ASN A 65 2.30 -6.47 12.21
CA ASN A 65 1.80 -5.46 13.16
C ASN A 65 2.83 -4.41 13.63
N GLU A 66 3.99 -4.32 12.98
CA GLU A 66 4.99 -3.27 13.20
C GLU A 66 5.02 -2.27 12.03
N TRP A 67 5.16 -0.99 12.35
CA TRP A 67 5.24 0.06 11.33
C TRP A 67 6.58 0.03 10.60
N CYS A 68 6.53 -0.01 9.27
CA CYS A 68 7.69 0.07 8.40
C CYS A 68 7.48 1.15 7.34
N ASP A 69 8.50 1.98 7.13
CA ASP A 69 8.56 2.88 5.99
C ASP A 69 8.87 2.11 4.70
N ASP A 70 8.47 2.64 3.55
CA ASP A 70 8.86 2.04 2.27
C ASP A 70 10.36 2.26 2.05
N PRO A 71 11.18 1.20 1.92
CA PRO A 71 12.61 1.32 1.65
C PRO A 71 12.92 1.88 0.24
N GLN A 72 11.92 2.02 -0.63
CA GLN A 72 12.03 2.56 -1.99
C GLN A 72 11.53 4.01 -2.11
N CYS A 73 11.15 4.65 -0.99
CA CYS A 73 10.65 6.02 -0.97
C CYS A 73 11.72 7.06 -1.32
#